data_AF-J9F490-F1
#
_entry.id   AF-J9F490-F1
#
_cell.length_a   1.000
_cell.length_b   1.000
_cell.length_c   1.000
_cell.angle_alpha   90.00
_cell.angle_beta   90.00
_cell.angle_gamma   90.00
#
_symmetry.space_group_name_H-M   'P 1'
#
loop_
_entity.id
_entity.type
_entity.pdbx_description
1 polymer ?
#
loop_
_entity_poly.entity_id
_entity_poly.type
_entity_poly.pdbx_seq_one_letter_code
_entity_poly.pdbx_strand_id
1 'polypeptide(L)' 'GHIFVDKSGPSKIKATIEHAHHVLQDGTSLVVFPEGARTFTGHMGYFKRGAFQLADELQLPVVPLTIIGSFNVLPRTGG' A
#
# COMPACT_ATOMS: atom_id res chain seq x y z
N GLY A 1 2.97 9.60 9.21
CA GLY A 1 3.78 10.01 8.04
C GLY A 1 3.26 9.35 6.78
N HIS A 2 3.94 9.53 5.65
CA HIS A 2 3.68 8.78 4.41
C HIS A 2 5.01 8.16 3.94
N ILE A 3 4.95 6.97 3.35
CA ILE A 3 6.10 6.33 2.69
C ILE A 3 5.80 6.34 1.20
N PHE A 4 6.53 7.16 0.45
CA PHE A 4 6.43 7.15 -1.00
C PHE A 4 7.31 6.04 -1.56
N VAL A 5 6.72 5.15 -2.36
CA VAL A 5 7.45 4.06 -3.00
C VAL A 5 7.96 4.52 -4.37
N ASP A 6 9.27 4.72 -4.46
CA ASP A 6 9.96 5.01 -5.73
C ASP A 6 10.50 3.72 -6.36
N LYS A 7 9.97 3.38 -7.54
CA LYS A 7 10.32 2.17 -8.30
C LYS A 7 11.20 2.47 -9.52
N SER A 8 11.75 3.68 -9.63
CA SER A 8 12.60 4.08 -10.76
C SER A 8 13.92 3.29 -10.85
N GLY A 9 14.33 2.61 -9.78
CA GLY A 9 15.44 1.67 -9.82
C GLY A 9 15.67 0.91 -8.51
N PRO A 10 16.51 -0.15 -8.52
CA PRO A 10 16.74 -1.01 -7.35
C PRO A 10 17.26 -0.26 -6.11
N SER A 11 18.11 0.76 -6.31
CA SER A 11 18.65 1.59 -5.23
C SER A 11 17.57 2.43 -4.53
N LYS A 12 16.59 2.93 -5.28
CA LYS A 12 15.46 3.71 -4.76
C LYS A 12 14.48 2.86 -3.97
N ILE A 13 14.26 1.62 -4.42
CA ILE A 13 13.47 0.63 -3.70
C ILE A 13 14.14 0.33 -2.35
N LYS A 14 15.45 0.07 -2.35
CA LYS A 14 16.21 -0.16 -1.11
C LYS A 14 16.11 1.03 -0.14
N ALA A 15 16.29 2.25 -0.64
CA ALA A 15 16.16 3.45 0.20
C ALA A 15 14.75 3.62 0.79
N THR A 16 13.72 3.24 0.03
CA THR A 16 12.33 3.23 0.52
C THR A 16 12.15 2.21 1.65
N ILE A 17 12.71 1.01 1.52
CA ILE A 17 12.63 -0.05 2.53
C ILE A 17 13.34 0.38 3.82
N GLU A 18 14.54 0.94 3.72
CA GLU A 18 15.28 1.47 4.87
C GLU A 18 14.50 2.57 5.59
N HIS A 19 13.89 3.49 4.83
CA HIS A 19 13.04 4.53 5.41
C HIS A 19 11.80 3.95 6.09
N ALA A 20 11.15 2.98 5.46
CA ALA A 20 9.99 2.29 6.02
C ALA A 20 10.35 1.58 7.34
N HIS A 21 11.48 0.90 7.38
CA HIS A 21 11.97 0.24 8.60
C HIS A 21 12.13 1.24 9.74
N HIS A 22 12.75 2.40 9.49
CA HIS A 22 12.91 3.43 10.51
C HIS A 22 11.59 4.00 11.03
N VAL A 23 10.59 4.17 10.15
CA VAL A 23 9.26 4.70 10.53
C VAL A 23 8.44 3.68 11.32
N LEU A 24 8.63 2.39 11.07
CA LEU A 24 7.80 1.33 11.64
C LEU A 24 8.34 0.76 12.96
N GLN A 25 9.59 1.09 13.34
CA GLN A 25 10.21 0.61 14.58
C GLN A 25 9.51 1.06 15.87
N ASP A 26 8.82 2.21 15.87
CA ASP A 26 8.19 2.79 17.07
C ASP A 26 6.73 2.35 17.29
N GLY A 27 6.33 1.17 16.78
CA GLY A 27 4.96 0.65 16.94
C GLY A 27 3.93 1.32 16.01
N THR A 28 4.40 1.99 14.96
CA THR A 28 3.52 2.62 13.95
C THR A 28 2.89 1.56 13.06
N SER A 29 1.57 1.63 12.86
CA SER A 29 0.87 0.78 11.89
C SER A 29 0.88 1.39 10.49
N LEU A 30 1.08 0.55 9.46
CA LEU A 30 1.03 0.93 8.05
C LEU A 30 -0.24 0.43 7.39
N VAL A 31 -0.97 1.33 6.70
CA VAL A 31 -2.10 0.96 5.84
C VAL A 31 -1.64 1.01 4.38
N VAL A 32 -1.90 -0.05 3.62
CA VAL A 32 -1.58 -0.12 2.20
C VAL A 32 -2.78 -0.50 1.37
N PHE A 33 -2.99 0.22 0.26
CA PHE A 33 -3.95 -0.14 -0.78
C PHE A 33 -3.18 -0.84 -1.91
N PRO A 34 -3.19 -2.19 -1.98
CA PRO A 34 -2.31 -2.93 -2.88
C PRO A 34 -2.61 -2.71 -4.37
N GLU A 35 -3.83 -2.30 -4.73
CA GLU A 35 -4.19 -1.90 -6.10
C GLU A 35 -3.51 -0.56 -6.50
N GLY A 36 -3.20 0.28 -5.52
CA GLY A 36 -2.51 1.57 -5.69
C GLY A 36 -3.35 2.65 -6.36
N ALA A 37 -4.64 2.42 -6.64
CA ALA A 37 -5.58 3.42 -7.11
C ALA A 37 -7.01 2.99 -6.78
N ARG A 38 -7.94 3.95 -6.66
CA ARG A 38 -9.37 3.63 -6.53
C ARG A 38 -9.89 2.99 -7.81
N THR A 39 -10.71 1.95 -7.69
CA THR A 39 -11.38 1.27 -8.80
C THR A 39 -12.30 2.22 -9.59
N PHE A 40 -12.42 1.98 -10.89
CA PHE A 40 -13.39 2.65 -11.78
C PHE A 40 -14.71 1.90 -11.90
N THR A 41 -14.76 0.63 -11.50
CA THR A 41 -15.89 -0.27 -11.73
C THR A 41 -16.55 -0.79 -10.45
N GLY A 42 -15.92 -0.58 -9.29
CA GLY A 42 -16.36 -1.16 -8.02
C GLY A 42 -15.82 -2.57 -7.77
N HIS A 43 -15.13 -3.17 -8.76
CA HIS A 43 -14.46 -4.46 -8.61
C HIS A 43 -12.99 -4.30 -8.22
N MET A 44 -12.48 -5.29 -7.48
CA MET A 44 -11.09 -5.38 -7.06
C MET A 44 -10.17 -5.60 -8.27
N GLY A 45 -9.16 -4.74 -8.42
CA GLY A 45 -8.13 -4.87 -9.43
C GLY A 45 -6.95 -5.75 -8.99
N TYR A 46 -5.89 -5.77 -9.81
CA TYR A 46 -4.68 -6.52 -9.50
C TYR A 46 -3.88 -5.89 -8.36
N PHE A 47 -3.41 -6.74 -7.46
CA PHE A 47 -2.55 -6.34 -6.37
C PHE A 47 -1.10 -6.19 -6.84
N LYS A 48 -0.49 -5.06 -6.50
CA LYS A 48 0.93 -4.82 -6.71
C LYS A 48 1.72 -5.53 -5.61
N ARG A 49 2.78 -6.23 -6.00
CA ARG A 49 3.61 -7.05 -5.09
C ARG A 49 4.40 -6.25 -4.05
N GLY A 50 4.77 -5.01 -4.36
CA GLY A 50 5.76 -4.26 -3.55
C GLY A 50 5.37 -4.07 -2.08
N ALA A 51 4.08 -3.92 -1.77
CA ALA A 51 3.61 -3.81 -0.39
C ALA A 51 3.82 -5.11 0.40
N PHE A 52 3.53 -6.24 -0.23
CA PHE A 52 3.71 -7.56 0.36
C PHE A 52 5.18 -7.92 0.49
N GLN A 53 6.00 -7.55 -0.49
CA GLN A 53 7.45 -7.71 -0.41
C GLN A 53 8.03 -6.92 0.76
N LEU A 54 7.58 -5.67 0.99
CA LEU A 54 8.00 -4.89 2.14
C LEU A 54 7.61 -5.56 3.47
N ALA A 55 6.38 -6.06 3.57
CA ALA A 55 5.93 -6.76 4.77
C ALA A 55 6.72 -8.05 5.02
N ASP A 56 7.07 -8.79 3.97
CA ASP A 56 7.89 -9.99 4.04
C ASP A 56 9.34 -9.66 4.44
N GLU A 57 9.99 -8.70 3.78
CA GLU A 57 11.38 -8.30 4.10
C GLU A 57 11.52 -7.78 5.54
N LEU A 58 10.51 -7.08 6.05
CA LEU A 58 10.47 -6.55 7.41
C LEU A 58 9.83 -7.50 8.43
N GLN A 59 9.38 -8.69 7.99
CA GLN A 59 8.68 -9.69 8.81
C GLN A 59 7.51 -9.09 9.63
N LEU A 60 6.75 -8.19 8.99
CA LEU A 60 5.63 -7.50 9.62
C LEU A 60 4.35 -8.36 9.56
N PRO A 61 3.54 -8.39 10.64
CA PRO A 61 2.24 -9.04 10.59
C PRO A 61 1.30 -8.31 9.64
N VAL A 62 0.63 -9.07 8.77
CA VAL A 62 -0.33 -8.53 7.80
C VAL A 62 -1.76 -8.81 8.27
N VAL A 63 -2.56 -7.75 8.41
CA VAL A 63 -3.99 -7.85 8.72
C VAL A 63 -4.79 -7.51 7.45
N PRO A 64 -5.47 -8.49 6.82
CA PRO A 64 -6.30 -8.21 5.65
C PRO A 64 -7.57 -7.44 6.03
N LEU A 65 -7.93 -6.43 5.24
CA LEU A 65 -9.13 -5.62 5.42
C LEU A 65 -9.86 -5.48 4.09
N THR A 66 -11.19 -5.61 4.10
CA THR A 66 -12.05 -5.42 2.93
C THR A 66 -12.99 -4.26 3.16
N ILE A 67 -13.11 -3.36 2.17
CA ILE A 67 -14.04 -2.23 2.17
C ILE A 67 -15.13 -2.50 1.13
N ILE A 68 -16.38 -2.58 1.57
CA ILE A 68 -17.55 -2.82 0.70
C ILE A 68 -18.48 -1.61 0.78
N GLY A 69 -19.04 -1.19 -0.36
CA GLY A 69 -20.03 -0.11 -0.45
C GLY A 69 -19.46 1.29 -0.65
N SER A 70 -18.17 1.54 -0.39
CA SER A 70 -17.56 2.87 -0.57
C SER A 70 -17.63 3.40 -2.01
N PHE A 71 -17.54 2.51 -3.00
CA PHE A 71 -17.69 2.85 -4.42
C PHE A 71 -19.06 3.47 -4.74
N ASN A 72 -20.13 2.99 -4.09
CA ASN A 72 -21.49 3.48 -4.31
C ASN A 72 -21.74 4.87 -3.69
N VAL A 73 -20.94 5.24 -2.69
CA VAL A 73 -21.05 6.52 -1.98
C VAL A 73 -20.25 7.63 -2.70
N LEU A 74 -19.01 7.34 -3.09
CA LEU A 74 -18.14 8.31 -3.76
C LEU A 74 -17.30 7.61 -4.85
N PRO A 75 -17.87 7.40 -6.05
CA PRO A 75 -17.17 6.72 -7.13
C PRO A 75 -16.04 7.60 -7.68
N ARG A 76 -14.98 6.97 -8.18
CA ARG A 76 -13.87 7.69 -8.83
C ARG A 76 -14.32 8.42 -10.11
N THR A 77 -15.34 7.90 -10.77
CA THR A 77 -15.93 8.43 -12.00
C THR A 77 -16.93 9.56 -11.75
N GLY A 78 -17.35 9.80 -10.50
CA GLY A 78 -18.27 10.86 -10.15
C GLY A 78 -17.55 12.20 -10.01
N GLY A 79 -17.81 13.10 -10.95
CA GLY A 79 -17.64 14.55 -10.83
C GLY A 79 -19.01 15.21 -10.90
#